data_AF-A0A7V1F6G7-F1
#
_entry.id   AF-A0A7V1F6G7-F1
#
_cell.length_a   1.000
_cell.length_b   1.000
_cell.length_c   1.000
_cell.angle_alpha   90.00
_cell.angle_beta   90.00
_cell.angle_gamma   90.00
#
_symmetry.space_group_name_H-M   'P 1'
#
loop_
_entity.id
_entity.type
_entity.pdbx_description
1 polymer ?
#
loop_
_entity_poly.entity_id
_entity_poly.type
_entity_poly.pdbx_seq_one_letter_code
_entity_poly.pdbx_strand_id
1 'polypeptide(L)'
;MNKRQIDNFFKTLNAELQQDAGAILTGAAAGTILGSSRPSMDIDFEIELRDPGKADWEGLESAIRKAVEKTGIYANYAEDIDRWGMITLLDYKKKTSLYKKYGKLAVRVLDPAYWSIGKMTRFIDPDIQDMIQVFRKKQIPPLRLARVWGSALKESPRSIALAGFRRQVESFFVSYGKKIWGKSFDPAKVVRQFHKTAGI
;
A
#
# COMPACT_ATOMS: atom_id res chain seq x y z
N MET A 1 -6.87 -9.66 10.32
CA MET A 1 -6.17 -8.75 11.24
C MET A 1 -7.03 -7.54 11.50
N ASN A 2 -7.14 -7.10 12.75
CA ASN A 2 -7.81 -5.86 13.13
C ASN A 2 -6.79 -4.82 13.63
N LYS A 3 -7.24 -3.58 13.90
CA LYS A 3 -6.37 -2.51 14.39
C LYS A 3 -5.63 -2.85 15.69
N ARG A 4 -6.27 -3.59 16.60
CA ARG A 4 -5.66 -4.01 17.87
C ARG A 4 -4.49 -4.96 17.62
N GLN A 5 -4.60 -5.87 16.65
CA GLN A 5 -3.51 -6.77 16.26
C GLN A 5 -2.36 -6.01 15.59
N ILE A 6 -2.65 -5.06 14.71
CA ILE A 6 -1.65 -4.16 14.10
C ILE A 6 -0.90 -3.38 15.19
N ASP A 7 -1.65 -2.80 16.14
CA ASP A 7 -1.09 -2.07 17.26
C ASP A 7 -0.23 -2.98 18.16
N ASN A 8 -0.66 -4.22 18.40
CA ASN A 8 0.10 -5.18 19.18
C ASN A 8 1.42 -5.53 18.50
N PHE A 9 1.40 -5.83 17.20
CA PHE A 9 2.60 -6.12 16.42
C PHE A 9 3.64 -5.00 16.53
N PHE A 10 3.25 -3.76 16.22
CA PHE A 10 4.21 -2.64 16.22
C PHE A 10 4.65 -2.20 17.62
N LYS A 11 3.82 -2.39 18.66
CA LYS A 11 4.25 -2.23 20.06
C LYS A 11 5.36 -3.22 20.41
N THR A 12 5.15 -4.50 20.06
CA THR A 12 6.15 -5.55 20.29
C THR A 12 7.41 -5.29 19.49
N LEU A 13 7.29 -4.95 18.21
CA LEU A 13 8.45 -4.62 17.37
C LEU A 13 9.27 -3.47 17.95
N ASN A 14 8.64 -2.38 18.39
CA ASN A 14 9.35 -1.30 19.07
C ASN A 14 10.08 -1.78 20.33
N ALA A 15 9.45 -2.67 21.12
CA ALA A 15 10.04 -3.20 22.34
C ALA A 15 11.26 -4.09 22.05
N GLU A 16 11.28 -4.83 20.94
CA GLU A 16 12.41 -5.66 20.53
C GLU A 16 13.52 -4.86 19.83
N LEU A 17 13.15 -3.86 19.02
CA LEU A 17 14.11 -3.11 18.18
C LEU A 17 14.90 -2.07 19.00
N GLN A 18 14.24 -1.32 19.89
CA GLN A 18 14.85 -0.27 20.74
C GLN A 18 15.67 0.82 20.01
N GLN A 19 15.56 0.92 18.68
CA GLN A 19 16.21 1.92 17.82
C GLN A 19 15.18 2.87 17.18
N ASP A 20 15.62 4.05 16.75
CA ASP A 20 14.75 5.00 16.03
C ASP A 20 14.53 4.52 14.59
N ALA A 21 13.25 4.30 14.25
CA ALA A 21 12.86 3.73 12.98
C ALA A 21 11.54 4.34 12.48
N GLY A 22 11.42 4.40 11.17
CA GLY A 22 10.16 4.65 10.47
C GLY A 22 9.64 3.35 9.86
N ALA A 23 8.33 3.16 9.87
CA ALA A 23 7.68 2.12 9.08
C ALA A 23 6.56 2.70 8.22
N ILE A 24 6.44 2.24 6.98
CA ILE A 24 5.32 2.58 6.08
C ILE A 24 4.51 1.32 5.84
N LEU A 25 3.35 1.25 6.47
CA LEU A 25 2.41 0.15 6.35
C LEU A 25 1.75 0.14 4.97
N THR A 26 1.74 -1.02 4.33
CA THR A 26 1.09 -1.30 3.04
C THR A 26 0.22 -2.57 3.12
N GLY A 27 -0.17 -3.13 1.98
CA GLY A 27 -0.88 -4.39 1.90
C GLY A 27 -2.27 -4.38 2.57
N ALA A 28 -2.69 -5.53 3.07
CA ALA A 28 -4.02 -5.69 3.66
C ALA A 28 -4.16 -5.01 5.02
N ALA A 29 -3.08 -4.99 5.81
CA ALA A 29 -3.03 -4.30 7.09
C ALA A 29 -3.22 -2.77 6.93
N ALA A 30 -2.58 -2.14 5.93
CA ALA A 30 -2.88 -0.75 5.57
C ALA A 30 -4.35 -0.57 5.17
N GLY A 31 -4.90 -1.51 4.38
CA GLY A 31 -6.32 -1.53 4.04
C GLY A 31 -7.23 -1.45 5.27
N THR A 32 -6.89 -2.16 6.34
CA THR A 32 -7.62 -2.13 7.62
C THR A 32 -7.62 -0.74 8.26
N ILE A 33 -6.49 -0.03 8.20
CA ILE A 33 -6.39 1.35 8.71
C ILE A 33 -7.17 2.32 7.81
N LEU A 34 -7.08 2.13 6.50
CA LEU A 34 -7.74 2.94 5.49
C LEU A 34 -9.25 2.68 5.41
N GLY A 35 -9.73 1.56 5.95
CA GLY A 35 -11.15 1.32 6.19
C GLY A 35 -11.75 0.07 5.54
N SER A 36 -10.94 -0.81 4.95
CA SER A 36 -11.35 -2.19 4.63
C SER A 36 -11.59 -2.98 5.92
N SER A 37 -12.53 -3.92 5.90
CA SER A 37 -12.82 -4.84 7.01
C SER A 37 -12.32 -6.27 6.78
N ARG A 38 -11.56 -6.52 5.71
CA ARG A 38 -11.10 -7.87 5.38
C ARG A 38 -10.05 -8.37 6.38
N PRO A 39 -10.18 -9.58 6.93
CA PRO A 39 -9.10 -10.20 7.68
C PRO A 39 -7.87 -10.46 6.79
N SER A 40 -6.68 -10.05 7.22
CA SER A 40 -5.40 -10.61 6.75
C SER A 40 -4.64 -11.32 7.88
N MET A 41 -3.64 -12.12 7.52
CA MET A 41 -2.84 -12.94 8.45
C MET A 41 -1.41 -12.42 8.60
N ASP A 42 -1.06 -11.41 7.82
CA ASP A 42 0.27 -10.90 7.57
C ASP A 42 0.30 -9.37 7.65
N ILE A 43 1.48 -8.83 7.93
CA ILE A 43 1.72 -7.40 7.93
C ILE A 43 2.84 -7.07 6.93
N ASP A 44 2.49 -6.21 5.96
CA ASP A 44 3.41 -5.77 4.92
C ASP A 44 3.83 -4.33 5.19
N PHE A 45 5.13 -4.06 5.32
CA PHE A 45 5.61 -2.70 5.58
C PHE A 45 7.00 -2.43 5.03
N GLU A 46 7.25 -1.17 4.67
CA GLU A 46 8.62 -0.67 4.59
C GLU A 46 9.15 -0.38 5.98
N ILE A 47 10.44 -0.57 6.23
CA ILE A 47 11.13 -0.11 7.43
C ILE A 47 12.44 0.59 7.10
N GLU A 48 12.67 1.72 7.77
CA GLU A 48 13.87 2.55 7.63
C GLU A 48 14.45 2.82 9.02
N LEU A 49 15.72 2.47 9.22
CA LEU A 49 16.47 2.85 10.41
C LEU A 49 16.98 4.29 10.24
N ARG A 50 16.74 5.15 11.24
CA ARG A 50 17.02 6.60 11.09
C ARG A 50 18.49 6.99 11.22
N ASP A 51 19.36 6.07 11.61
CA ASP A 51 20.82 6.27 11.58
C ASP A 51 21.44 5.27 10.58
N PRO A 52 21.45 5.58 9.27
CA PRO A 52 21.92 4.65 8.24
C PRO A 52 23.39 4.26 8.41
N GLY A 53 24.21 5.15 8.98
CA GLY A 53 25.63 4.89 9.26
C GLY A 53 25.87 3.90 10.39
N LYS A 54 24.81 3.51 11.11
CA LYS A 54 24.80 2.50 12.17
C LYS A 54 23.63 1.53 12.00
N ALA A 55 23.16 1.35 10.77
CA ALA A 55 22.03 0.47 10.49
C ALA A 55 22.36 -0.96 10.89
N ASP A 56 21.79 -1.40 12.02
CA ASP A 56 21.90 -2.75 12.54
C ASP A 56 20.79 -3.61 11.92
N TRP A 57 21.04 -4.06 10.69
CA TRP A 57 20.09 -4.89 9.95
C TRP A 57 19.87 -6.23 10.65
N GLU A 58 20.90 -6.90 11.16
CA GLU A 58 20.75 -8.16 11.90
C GLU A 58 19.89 -7.99 13.16
N GLY A 59 20.09 -6.89 13.90
CA GLY A 59 19.27 -6.52 15.05
C GLY A 59 17.81 -6.27 14.66
N LEU A 60 17.56 -5.58 13.54
CA LEU A 60 16.22 -5.39 12.99
C LEU A 60 15.55 -6.71 12.61
N GLU A 61 16.23 -7.58 11.87
CA GLU A 61 15.72 -8.89 11.46
C GLU A 61 15.41 -9.76 12.69
N SER A 62 16.28 -9.73 13.70
CA SER A 62 16.05 -10.41 14.98
C SER A 62 14.83 -9.86 15.71
N ALA A 63 14.67 -8.53 15.76
CA ALA A 63 13.53 -7.89 16.40
C ALA A 63 12.20 -8.22 15.69
N ILE A 64 12.19 -8.23 14.35
CA ILE A 64 11.03 -8.63 13.56
C ILE A 64 10.68 -10.09 13.83
N ARG A 65 11.66 -11.01 13.81
CA ARG A 65 11.44 -12.43 14.11
C ARG A 65 10.80 -12.63 15.49
N LYS A 66 11.34 -11.97 16.53
CA LYS A 66 10.77 -12.02 17.89
C LYS A 66 9.37 -11.43 17.96
N ALA A 67 9.10 -10.35 17.22
CA ALA A 67 7.75 -9.78 17.14
C ALA A 67 6.75 -10.74 16.47
N VAL A 68 7.16 -11.43 15.41
CA VAL A 68 6.37 -12.49 14.76
C VAL A 68 6.09 -13.62 15.76
N GLU A 69 7.12 -14.16 16.42
CA GLU A 69 6.97 -15.24 17.42
C GLU A 69 6.01 -14.85 18.56
N LYS A 70 6.13 -13.64 19.10
CA LYS A 70 5.31 -13.18 20.23
C LYS A 70 3.87 -12.84 19.87
N THR A 71 3.60 -12.48 18.62
CA THR A 71 2.27 -12.03 18.19
C THR A 71 1.54 -13.01 17.30
N GLY A 72 2.24 -13.99 16.73
CA GLY A 72 1.71 -14.92 15.74
C GLY A 72 1.34 -14.27 14.41
N ILE A 73 1.82 -13.06 14.14
CA ILE A 73 1.54 -12.29 12.92
C ILE A 73 2.77 -12.34 12.03
N TYR A 74 2.65 -12.97 10.87
CA TYR A 74 3.73 -13.00 9.87
C TYR A 74 4.01 -11.59 9.33
N ALA A 75 5.26 -11.31 8.99
CA ALA A 75 5.70 -10.01 8.51
C ALA A 75 6.47 -10.14 7.19
N ASN A 76 6.05 -9.37 6.18
CA ASN A 76 6.85 -9.11 5.00
C ASN A 76 7.35 -7.67 5.07
N TYR A 77 8.65 -7.47 4.89
CA TYR A 77 9.24 -6.15 4.99
C TYR A 77 10.37 -5.95 4.00
N ALA A 78 10.67 -4.68 3.73
CA ALA A 78 11.82 -4.26 2.95
C ALA A 78 12.23 -2.84 3.34
N GLU A 79 13.44 -2.44 2.95
CA GLU A 79 13.89 -1.04 3.03
C GLU A 79 13.22 -0.14 1.98
N ASP A 80 12.82 -0.73 0.85
CA ASP A 80 12.19 -0.04 -0.27
C ASP A 80 11.10 -0.92 -0.89
N ILE A 81 9.85 -0.64 -0.54
CA ILE A 81 8.69 -1.41 -1.04
C ILE A 81 8.37 -1.11 -2.51
N ASP A 82 9.00 -0.10 -3.12
CA ASP A 82 8.89 0.14 -4.57
C ASP A 82 9.45 -1.02 -5.39
N ARG A 83 10.43 -1.72 -4.82
CA ARG A 83 11.14 -2.83 -5.46
C ARG A 83 10.42 -4.17 -5.38
N TRP A 84 9.26 -4.22 -4.72
CA TRP A 84 8.46 -5.45 -4.63
C TRP A 84 7.77 -5.83 -5.95
N GLY A 85 7.71 -4.92 -6.92
CA GLY A 85 7.09 -5.19 -8.21
C GLY A 85 7.67 -4.35 -9.34
N MET A 86 7.18 -4.60 -10.55
CA MET A 86 7.61 -3.89 -11.76
C MET A 86 6.88 -2.56 -11.98
N ILE A 87 5.87 -2.26 -11.16
CA ILE A 87 5.11 -1.01 -11.24
C ILE A 87 5.51 -0.12 -10.07
N THR A 88 6.07 1.06 -10.37
CA THR A 88 6.49 2.02 -9.34
C THR A 88 5.30 2.56 -8.56
N LEU A 89 5.49 2.67 -7.26
CA LEU A 89 4.72 3.42 -6.28
C LEU A 89 5.07 4.93 -6.33
N LEU A 90 5.84 5.41 -7.30
CA LEU A 90 6.18 6.81 -7.51
C LEU A 90 6.92 7.40 -6.29
N ASP A 91 6.55 8.62 -5.88
CA ASP A 91 7.09 9.31 -4.70
C ASP A 91 6.36 8.92 -3.39
N TYR A 92 5.92 7.66 -3.24
CA TYR A 92 5.03 7.23 -2.15
C TYR A 92 5.49 7.61 -0.74
N LYS A 93 6.80 7.67 -0.46
CA LYS A 93 7.31 8.05 0.86
C LYS A 93 6.80 9.45 1.28
N LYS A 94 6.65 10.37 0.32
CA LYS A 94 6.07 11.72 0.51
C LYS A 94 4.53 11.72 0.64
N LYS A 95 3.89 10.60 0.36
CA LYS A 95 2.43 10.43 0.26
C LYS A 95 1.95 9.44 1.30
N THR A 96 2.28 9.77 2.55
CA THR A 96 1.96 8.97 3.73
C THR A 96 1.34 9.85 4.80
N SER A 97 0.46 9.27 5.61
CA SER A 97 -0.06 9.89 6.83
C SER A 97 0.45 9.13 8.05
N LEU A 98 0.81 9.84 9.12
CA LEU A 98 1.13 9.19 10.40
C LEU A 98 -0.09 8.39 10.87
N TYR A 99 0.10 7.10 11.15
CA TYR A 99 -0.91 6.27 11.80
C TYR A 99 -0.75 6.35 13.31
N LYS A 100 0.44 5.98 13.80
CA LYS A 100 0.73 5.94 15.24
C LYS A 100 2.23 5.92 15.49
N LYS A 101 2.66 6.42 16.65
CA LYS A 101 4.02 6.30 17.16
C LYS A 101 4.04 5.33 18.35
N TYR A 102 4.98 4.40 18.34
CA TYR A 102 5.24 3.44 19.42
C TYR A 102 6.67 3.67 19.88
N GLY A 103 6.89 4.37 20.99
CA GLY A 103 8.24 4.67 21.47
C GLY A 103 9.08 5.35 20.38
N LYS A 104 10.13 4.66 19.91
CA LYS A 104 11.05 5.13 18.87
C LYS A 104 10.62 4.73 17.44
N LEU A 105 9.58 3.93 17.29
CA LEU A 105 9.04 3.50 15.99
C LEU A 105 7.87 4.38 15.55
N ALA A 106 8.00 5.09 14.44
CA ALA A 106 6.92 5.85 13.82
C ALA A 106 6.28 5.07 12.66
N VAL A 107 5.01 4.67 12.82
CA VAL A 107 4.26 3.93 11.79
C VAL A 107 3.38 4.88 11.01
N ARG A 108 3.58 4.90 9.70
CA ARG A 108 2.83 5.67 8.71
C ARG A 108 2.04 4.71 7.82
N VAL A 109 1.02 5.23 7.15
CA VAL A 109 0.21 4.46 6.19
C VAL A 109 0.23 5.21 4.87
N LEU A 110 0.36 4.46 3.77
CA LEU A 110 0.29 5.00 2.41
C LEU A 110 -1.03 5.72 2.15
N ASP A 111 -0.95 6.79 1.36
CA ASP A 111 -2.13 7.40 0.77
C ASP A 111 -2.93 6.35 -0.02
N PRO A 112 -4.27 6.31 0.08
CA PRO A 112 -5.08 5.29 -0.60
C PRO A 112 -4.84 5.16 -2.10
N ALA A 113 -4.57 6.25 -2.82
CA ALA A 113 -4.32 6.19 -4.26
C ALA A 113 -2.98 5.49 -4.55
N TYR A 114 -1.94 5.77 -3.75
CA TYR A 114 -0.62 5.16 -3.88
C TYR A 114 -0.62 3.70 -3.41
N TRP A 115 -1.23 3.42 -2.26
CA TRP A 115 -1.45 2.07 -1.74
C TRP A 115 -2.11 1.14 -2.75
N SER A 116 -3.07 1.66 -3.52
CA SER A 116 -3.78 0.86 -4.51
C SER A 116 -2.95 0.47 -5.73
N ILE A 117 -1.79 1.09 -5.98
CA ILE A 117 -0.90 0.68 -7.08
C ILE A 117 -0.46 -0.78 -6.89
N GLY A 118 0.05 -1.11 -5.69
CA GLY A 118 0.48 -2.49 -5.39
C GLY A 118 -0.65 -3.51 -5.47
N LYS A 119 -1.88 -3.12 -5.11
CA LYS A 119 -3.07 -3.95 -5.27
C LYS A 119 -3.46 -4.14 -6.74
N MET A 120 -3.37 -3.08 -7.53
CA MET A 120 -3.69 -3.10 -8.94
C MET A 120 -2.73 -4.01 -9.71
N THR A 121 -1.44 -4.06 -9.35
CA THR A 121 -0.46 -4.97 -9.98
C THR A 121 -0.84 -6.45 -9.85
N ARG A 122 -1.40 -6.87 -8.71
CA ARG A 122 -1.84 -8.27 -8.50
C ARG A 122 -3.23 -8.53 -9.06
N PHE A 123 -4.15 -7.58 -8.87
CA PHE A 123 -5.52 -7.60 -9.37
C PHE A 123 -6.34 -8.87 -9.05
N ILE A 124 -6.19 -9.39 -7.84
CA ILE A 124 -6.99 -10.52 -7.35
C ILE A 124 -8.24 -10.02 -6.62
N ASP A 125 -9.28 -10.86 -6.52
CA ASP A 125 -10.56 -10.47 -5.91
C ASP A 125 -10.45 -9.85 -4.51
N PRO A 126 -9.64 -10.37 -3.57
CA PRO A 126 -9.45 -9.74 -2.27
C PRO A 126 -8.91 -8.31 -2.36
N ASP A 127 -8.00 -8.06 -3.30
CA ASP A 127 -7.43 -6.73 -3.53
C ASP A 127 -8.47 -5.78 -4.11
N ILE A 128 -9.29 -6.26 -5.04
CA ILE A 128 -10.38 -5.50 -5.64
C ILE A 128 -11.42 -5.11 -4.56
N GLN A 129 -11.82 -6.04 -3.70
CA GLN A 129 -12.77 -5.74 -2.62
C GLN A 129 -12.18 -4.76 -1.60
N ASP A 130 -10.89 -4.87 -1.26
CA ASP A 130 -10.21 -3.91 -0.39
C ASP A 130 -10.24 -2.50 -1.02
N MET A 131 -9.90 -2.38 -2.31
CA MET A 131 -9.92 -1.11 -3.03
C MET A 131 -11.33 -0.49 -3.08
N ILE A 132 -12.36 -1.28 -3.38
CA ILE A 132 -13.75 -0.79 -3.40
C ILE A 132 -14.15 -0.21 -2.04
N GLN A 133 -13.88 -0.94 -0.95
CA GLN A 133 -14.23 -0.47 0.40
C GLN A 133 -13.47 0.80 0.77
N VAL A 134 -12.16 0.83 0.53
CA VAL A 134 -11.32 1.98 0.87
C VAL A 134 -11.71 3.20 0.04
N PHE A 135 -11.91 3.07 -1.27
CA PHE A 135 -12.25 4.21 -2.12
C PHE A 135 -13.62 4.81 -1.79
N ARG A 136 -14.61 3.97 -1.45
CA ARG A 136 -15.92 4.45 -0.98
C ARG A 136 -15.78 5.18 0.35
N LYS A 137 -15.10 4.58 1.33
CA LYS A 137 -14.97 5.13 2.69
C LYS A 137 -14.14 6.41 2.74
N LYS A 138 -13.08 6.48 1.93
CA LYS A 138 -12.19 7.65 1.82
C LYS A 138 -12.65 8.64 0.75
N GLN A 139 -13.74 8.36 0.05
CA GLN A 139 -14.32 9.20 -1.00
C GLN A 139 -13.27 9.63 -2.05
N ILE A 140 -12.42 8.70 -2.48
CA ILE A 140 -11.32 9.01 -3.40
C ILE A 140 -11.91 9.33 -4.78
N PRO A 141 -11.65 10.51 -5.37
CA PRO A 141 -12.16 10.84 -6.70
C PRO A 141 -11.57 9.92 -7.79
N PRO A 142 -12.36 9.45 -8.76
CA PRO A 142 -11.88 8.52 -9.77
C PRO A 142 -10.79 9.12 -10.67
N LEU A 143 -10.90 10.41 -10.99
CA LEU A 143 -9.89 11.11 -11.78
C LEU A 143 -8.55 11.22 -11.05
N ARG A 144 -8.55 11.19 -9.71
CA ARG A 144 -7.30 11.15 -8.93
C ARG A 144 -6.62 9.80 -9.09
N LEU A 145 -7.36 8.69 -8.99
CA LEU A 145 -6.83 7.34 -9.23
C LEU A 145 -6.30 7.18 -10.64
N ALA A 146 -7.05 7.64 -11.65
CA ALA A 146 -6.63 7.58 -13.04
C ALA A 146 -5.30 8.30 -13.28
N ARG A 147 -5.08 9.45 -12.63
CA ARG A 147 -3.79 10.16 -12.71
C ARG A 147 -2.67 9.41 -12.01
N VAL A 148 -2.88 8.98 -10.76
CA VAL A 148 -1.85 8.27 -9.98
C VAL A 148 -1.45 6.97 -10.67
N TRP A 149 -2.41 6.15 -11.10
CA TRP A 149 -2.12 4.91 -11.83
C TRP A 149 -1.53 5.16 -13.22
N GLY A 150 -1.95 6.24 -13.89
CA GLY A 150 -1.37 6.63 -15.19
C GLY A 150 0.10 7.05 -15.06
N SER A 151 0.42 7.85 -14.05
CA SER A 151 1.80 8.20 -13.70
C SER A 151 2.61 6.96 -13.35
N ALA A 152 2.08 6.07 -12.51
CA ALA A 152 2.73 4.82 -12.15
C ALA A 152 3.07 3.99 -13.40
N LEU A 153 2.12 3.80 -14.32
CA LEU A 153 2.35 3.10 -15.59
C LEU A 153 3.44 3.77 -16.44
N LYS A 154 3.43 5.11 -16.52
CA LYS A 154 4.36 5.88 -17.35
C LYS A 154 5.79 5.85 -16.82
N GLU A 155 5.95 5.96 -15.50
CA GLU A 155 7.26 6.05 -14.84
C GLU A 155 7.88 4.68 -14.55
N SER A 156 7.09 3.61 -14.69
CA SER A 156 7.57 2.24 -14.50
C SER A 156 8.51 1.77 -15.64
N PRO A 157 9.51 0.93 -15.33
CA PRO A 157 10.37 0.32 -16.34
C PRO A 157 9.59 -0.48 -17.39
N ARG A 158 10.06 -0.45 -18.64
CA ARG A 158 9.48 -1.22 -19.75
C ARG A 158 9.50 -2.71 -19.41
N SER A 159 8.33 -3.33 -19.37
CA SER A 159 8.14 -4.74 -19.08
C SER A 159 6.77 -5.23 -19.55
N ILE A 160 6.59 -6.55 -19.61
CA ILE A 160 5.27 -7.16 -19.89
C ILE A 160 4.22 -6.81 -18.82
N ALA A 161 4.67 -6.49 -17.59
CA ALA A 161 3.80 -6.08 -16.50
C ALA A 161 3.02 -4.80 -16.81
N LEU A 162 3.58 -3.87 -17.61
CA LEU A 162 2.89 -2.65 -18.01
C LEU A 162 1.61 -2.93 -18.79
N ALA A 163 1.64 -3.89 -19.70
CA ALA A 163 0.46 -4.29 -20.47
C ALA A 163 -0.60 -4.95 -19.57
N GLY A 164 -0.17 -5.75 -18.59
CA GLY A 164 -1.04 -6.30 -17.56
C GLY A 164 -1.70 -5.21 -16.72
N PHE A 165 -0.91 -4.33 -16.13
CA PHE A 165 -1.36 -3.22 -15.29
C PHE A 165 -2.34 -2.30 -16.02
N ARG A 166 -2.05 -1.94 -17.27
CA ARG A 166 -2.98 -1.18 -18.11
C ARG A 166 -4.35 -1.84 -18.21
N ARG A 167 -4.40 -3.12 -18.58
CA ARG A 167 -5.66 -3.87 -18.74
C ARG A 167 -6.41 -3.98 -17.40
N GLN A 168 -5.69 -4.19 -16.31
CA GLN A 168 -6.26 -4.25 -14.97
C GLN A 168 -6.92 -2.91 -14.58
N VAL A 169 -6.24 -1.79 -14.82
CA VAL A 169 -6.79 -0.44 -14.55
C VAL A 169 -8.04 -0.16 -15.39
N GLU A 170 -7.97 -0.42 -16.70
CA GLU A 170 -9.11 -0.25 -17.61
C GLU A 170 -10.30 -1.09 -17.16
N SER A 171 -10.07 -2.38 -16.90
CA SER A 171 -11.08 -3.31 -16.39
C SER A 171 -11.65 -2.87 -15.05
N PHE A 172 -10.83 -2.33 -14.15
CA PHE A 172 -11.29 -1.87 -12.84
C PHE A 172 -12.31 -0.74 -12.97
N PHE A 173 -12.01 0.27 -13.77
CA PHE A 173 -12.92 1.40 -13.98
C PHE A 173 -14.21 0.95 -14.67
N VAL A 174 -14.13 0.10 -15.70
CA VAL A 174 -15.30 -0.41 -16.43
C VAL A 174 -16.19 -1.26 -15.53
N SER A 175 -15.59 -2.20 -14.79
CA SER A 175 -16.34 -3.24 -14.06
C SER A 175 -16.82 -2.77 -12.69
N TYR A 176 -16.02 -1.97 -11.98
CA TYR A 176 -16.30 -1.62 -10.58
C TYR A 176 -16.60 -0.13 -10.37
N GLY A 177 -16.38 0.73 -11.37
CA GLY A 177 -16.50 2.18 -11.18
C GLY A 177 -17.88 2.63 -10.73
N LYS A 178 -18.95 2.12 -11.34
CA LYS A 178 -20.33 2.43 -10.92
C LYS A 178 -20.65 1.94 -9.50
N LYS A 179 -20.04 0.84 -9.05
CA LYS A 179 -20.20 0.31 -7.68
C LYS A 179 -19.55 1.22 -6.63
N ILE A 180 -18.53 1.98 -7.01
CA ILE A 180 -17.76 2.86 -6.11
C ILE A 180 -18.32 4.28 -6.14
N TRP A 181 -18.52 4.84 -7.33
CA TRP A 181 -18.84 6.27 -7.55
C TRP A 181 -20.27 6.53 -8.01
N GLY A 182 -21.11 5.49 -8.11
CA GLY A 182 -22.52 5.62 -8.43
C GLY A 182 -22.83 5.61 -9.94
N LYS A 183 -24.12 5.74 -10.28
CA LYS A 183 -24.64 5.54 -11.64
C LYS A 183 -24.14 6.58 -12.66
N SER A 184 -23.82 7.79 -12.21
CA SER A 184 -23.30 8.88 -13.05
C SER A 184 -21.83 8.74 -13.40
N PHE A 185 -21.14 7.71 -12.88
CA PHE A 185 -19.77 7.43 -13.22
C PHE A 185 -19.63 7.07 -14.71
N ASP A 186 -18.81 7.83 -15.43
CA ASP A 186 -18.45 7.60 -16.83
C ASP A 186 -17.07 6.89 -16.91
N PRO A 187 -17.04 5.57 -17.15
CA PRO A 187 -15.78 4.84 -17.28
C PRO A 187 -14.93 5.35 -18.45
N ALA A 188 -15.54 5.74 -19.57
CA ALA A 188 -14.80 6.17 -20.75
C ALA A 188 -14.04 7.47 -20.47
N LYS A 189 -14.66 8.43 -19.76
CA LYS A 189 -13.97 9.66 -19.34
C LYS A 189 -12.76 9.39 -18.44
N VAL A 190 -12.90 8.48 -17.50
CA VAL A 190 -11.84 8.18 -16.52
C VAL A 190 -10.71 7.38 -17.16
N VAL A 191 -11.03 6.42 -18.04
CA VAL A 191 -10.04 5.68 -18.83
C VAL A 191 -9.28 6.62 -19.77
N ARG A 192 -9.96 7.56 -20.45
CA ARG A 192 -9.27 8.60 -21.24
C ARG A 192 -8.31 9.44 -20.41
N GLN A 193 -8.68 9.80 -19.18
CA GLN A 193 -7.78 10.53 -18.28
C GLN A 193 -6.57 9.67 -17.87
N PHE A 194 -6.77 8.37 -17.64
CA PHE A 194 -5.68 7.43 -17.37
C PHE A 194 -4.72 7.35 -18.56
N HIS A 195 -5.21 7.10 -19.78
CA HIS A 195 -4.42 7.08 -21.01
C HIS A 195 -3.62 8.35 -21.23
N LYS A 196 -4.29 9.51 -21.12
CA LYS A 196 -3.64 10.83 -21.22
C LYS A 196 -2.47 10.98 -20.23
N THR A 197 -2.65 10.51 -18.99
CA THR A 197 -1.60 10.62 -17.96
C THR A 197 -0.47 9.62 -18.21
N ALA A 198 -0.81 8.42 -18.66
CA ALA A 198 0.13 7.36 -19.04
C ALA A 198 0.93 7.68 -20.33
N GLY A 199 0.47 8.63 -21.14
CA GLY A 199 1.10 8.97 -22.42
C GLY A 199 0.86 7.94 -23.51
N ILE A 200 -0.32 7.32 -23.52
CA ILE A 200 -0.77 6.31 -24.49
C ILE A 200 -2.12 6.68 -25.10
#